data_AF-A0A973IUP9-F1
#
_entry.id   AF-A0A973IUP9-F1
#
_cell.length_a   1.000
_cell.length_b   1.000
_cell.length_c   1.000
_cell.angle_alpha   90.00
_cell.angle_beta   90.00
_cell.angle_gamma   90.00
#
_symmetry.space_group_name_H-M   'P 1'
#
loop_
_entity.id
_entity.type
_entity.pdbx_description
1 polymer ?
#
loop_
_entity_poly.entity_id
_entity_poly.type
_entity_poly.pdbx_seq_one_letter_code
_entity_poly.pdbx_strand_id
1 'polypeptide(L)'
;MHNTIFFLIIIIPVTGYLIERYLEHLNSKMWSENLPDKLKGFCDKEKYRKTLLYDRDNRKLEFWSSTFNLAVILIMIIAGGFAFVDEMARSLSSNIVIISLIF
;
A
#
# COMPACT_ATOMS: atom_id res chain seq x y z
N MET A 1 23.01 18.40 -6.66
CA MET A 1 23.11 17.14 -5.88
C MET A 1 22.02 16.98 -4.82
N HIS A 2 21.48 18.05 -4.20
CA HIS A 2 20.36 17.94 -3.25
C HIS A 2 19.04 17.40 -3.84
N ASN A 3 18.73 17.75 -5.09
CA ASN A 3 17.48 17.28 -5.72
C ASN A 3 17.45 15.77 -6.01
N THR A 4 18.60 15.14 -6.26
CA THR A 4 18.63 13.74 -6.70
C THR A 4 18.10 12.80 -5.62
N ILE A 5 18.52 13.00 -4.36
CA ILE A 5 18.07 12.18 -3.23
C ILE A 5 16.57 12.41 -2.97
N PHE A 6 16.12 13.67 -3.01
CA PHE A 6 14.71 14.00 -2.84
C PHE A 6 13.82 13.32 -3.88
N PHE A 7 14.21 13.38 -5.16
CA PHE A 7 13.48 12.68 -6.22
C PHE A 7 13.51 11.16 -6.06
N LEU A 8 14.60 10.58 -5.56
CA LEU A 8 14.67 9.15 -5.28
C LEU A 8 13.67 8.73 -4.19
N ILE A 9 13.56 9.52 -3.13
CA ILE A 9 12.61 9.26 -2.03
C ILE A 9 11.15 9.30 -2.51
N ILE A 10 10.85 10.07 -3.56
CA ILE A 10 9.51 10.11 -4.18
C ILE A 10 9.33 8.99 -5.20
N ILE A 11 10.30 8.77 -6.09
CA ILE A 11 10.13 7.87 -7.24
C ILE A 11 10.06 6.40 -6.82
N ILE A 12 10.78 6.02 -5.76
CA ILE A 12 10.80 4.64 -5.25
C ILE A 12 9.39 4.18 -4.82
N PRO A 13 8.70 4.86 -3.88
CA PRO A 13 7.36 4.44 -3.46
C PRO A 13 6.33 4.56 -4.58
N VAL A 14 6.43 5.58 -5.44
CA VAL A 14 5.53 5.73 -6.60
C VAL A 14 5.69 4.56 -7.57
N THR A 15 6.93 4.18 -7.90
CA THR A 15 7.19 3.06 -8.81
C THR A 15 6.74 1.74 -8.19
N GLY A 16 6.97 1.54 -6.89
CA GLY A 16 6.49 0.37 -6.16
C GLY A 16 4.97 0.22 -6.28
N TYR A 17 4.21 1.28 -5.98
CA TYR A 17 2.76 1.30 -6.11
C TYR A 17 2.29 1.02 -7.55
N LEU A 18 2.96 1.59 -8.56
CA LEU A 18 2.61 1.35 -9.97
C LEU A 18 2.83 -0.11 -10.37
N ILE A 19 3.92 -0.73 -9.90
CA ILE A 19 4.21 -2.15 -10.15
C ILE A 19 3.17 -3.04 -9.47
N GLU A 20 2.86 -2.78 -8.20
CA GLU A 20 1.81 -3.51 -7.48
C GLU A 20 0.48 -3.43 -8.21
N ARG A 21 0.08 -2.22 -8.63
CA ARG A 21 -1.16 -2.00 -9.36
C ARG A 21 -1.20 -2.73 -10.70
N TYR A 22 -0.06 -2.78 -11.38
CA TYR A 22 0.08 -3.56 -12.62
C TYR A 22 -0.04 -5.06 -12.38
N LEU A 23 0.57 -5.59 -11.31
CA LEU A 23 0.47 -7.00 -10.94
C LEU A 23 -0.95 -7.39 -10.52
N GLU A 24 -1.63 -6.56 -9.75
CA GLU A 24 -3.05 -6.76 -9.40
C GLU A 24 -3.93 -6.84 -10.64
N HIS A 25 -3.69 -5.95 -11.62
CA HIS A 25 -4.44 -5.95 -12.87
C HIS A 25 -4.23 -7.25 -13.64
N LEU A 26 -2.98 -7.71 -13.75
CA LEU A 26 -2.68 -9.00 -14.39
C LEU A 26 -3.31 -10.18 -13.64
N ASN A 27 -3.20 -10.21 -12.31
CA ASN A 27 -3.80 -11.24 -11.48
C ASN A 27 -5.32 -11.28 -11.67
N SER A 28 -5.98 -10.13 -11.70
CA SER A 28 -7.44 -10.05 -11.87
C SER A 28 -7.95 -10.66 -13.19
N LYS A 29 -7.13 -10.61 -14.25
CA LYS A 29 -7.45 -11.22 -15.55
C LYS A 29 -7.34 -12.74 -15.57
N MET A 30 -6.60 -13.32 -14.63
CA MET A 30 -6.38 -14.77 -14.58
C MET A 30 -7.53 -15.52 -13.90
N TRP A 31 -8.30 -14.84 -13.04
CA TRP A 31 -9.43 -15.45 -12.36
C TRP A 31 -10.58 -15.73 -13.34
N SER A 32 -11.06 -16.97 -13.35
CA SER A 32 -12.22 -17.41 -14.13
C SER A 32 -13.38 -17.76 -13.22
N GLU A 33 -14.60 -17.43 -13.61
CA GLU A 33 -15.81 -17.84 -12.89
C GLU A 33 -16.05 -19.35 -12.96
N ASN A 34 -15.48 -20.03 -13.96
CA ASN A 34 -15.59 -21.47 -14.10
C ASN A 34 -14.53 -22.19 -13.25
N LEU A 35 -14.97 -23.18 -12.47
CA LEU A 35 -14.06 -24.02 -11.70
C LEU A 35 -13.16 -24.85 -12.65
N PRO A 36 -11.82 -24.71 -12.59
CA PRO A 36 -10.91 -25.48 -13.42
C PRO A 36 -11.07 -26.99 -13.20
N ASP A 37 -10.95 -27.78 -14.27
CA ASP A 37 -11.11 -29.24 -14.21
C ASP A 37 -10.16 -29.91 -13.22
N LYS A 38 -8.95 -29.37 -13.07
CA LYS A 38 -7.94 -29.86 -12.12
C LYS A 38 -8.36 -29.73 -10.65
N LEU A 39 -9.30 -28.85 -10.34
CA LEU A 39 -9.80 -28.59 -8.98
C LEU A 39 -11.14 -29.28 -8.70
N LYS A 40 -11.76 -29.89 -9.72
CA LYS A 40 -12.99 -30.67 -9.56
C LYS A 40 -12.72 -31.87 -8.66
N GLY A 41 -13.51 -32.01 -7.59
CA GLY A 41 -13.36 -33.07 -6.58
C GLY A 41 -12.59 -32.65 -5.32
N PHE A 42 -11.78 -31.59 -5.37
CA PHE A 42 -11.09 -31.04 -4.20
C PHE A 42 -11.79 -29.79 -3.64
N CYS A 43 -12.32 -28.94 -4.54
CA CYS A 43 -12.98 -27.70 -4.17
C CYS A 43 -14.43 -27.71 -4.65
N ASP A 44 -15.35 -27.38 -3.75
CA ASP A 44 -16.76 -27.19 -4.09
C ASP A 44 -16.94 -25.87 -4.86
N LYS A 45 -17.81 -25.87 -5.88
CA LYS A 45 -18.17 -24.70 -6.68
C LYS A 45 -18.66 -23.54 -5.82
N GLU A 46 -19.43 -23.81 -4.76
CA GLU A 46 -19.91 -22.76 -3.86
C GLU A 46 -18.76 -22.08 -3.12
N LYS A 47 -17.81 -22.86 -2.59
CA LYS A 47 -16.64 -22.32 -1.87
C LYS A 47 -15.75 -21.51 -2.81
N TYR A 48 -15.51 -22.01 -4.02
CA TYR A 48 -14.75 -21.29 -5.06
C TYR A 48 -15.40 -19.95 -5.41
N ARG A 49 -16.72 -19.91 -5.61
CA ARG A 49 -17.46 -18.68 -5.88
C ARG A 49 -17.34 -17.68 -4.73
N LYS A 50 -17.39 -18.14 -3.47
CA LYS A 50 -17.19 -17.27 -2.30
C LYS A 50 -15.79 -16.67 -2.28
N THR A 51 -14.76 -17.44 -2.60
CA THR A 51 -13.38 -16.93 -2.70
C THR A 51 -13.25 -15.85 -3.78
N LEU A 52 -13.85 -16.05 -4.95
CA LEU A 52 -13.86 -15.05 -6.03
C LEU A 52 -14.52 -13.72 -5.62
N LEU A 53 -15.64 -13.80 -4.90
CA LEU A 53 -16.35 -12.62 -4.41
C LEU A 53 -15.54 -11.89 -3.34
N TYR A 54 -15.00 -12.63 -2.38
CA TYR A 54 -14.14 -12.07 -1.33
C TYR A 54 -12.92 -11.36 -1.91
N ASP A 55 -12.22 -12.01 -2.83
CA ASP A 55 -11.06 -11.44 -3.53
C ASP A 55 -11.43 -10.18 -4.32
N ARG A 56 -12.59 -10.17 -5.01
CA ARG A 56 -13.09 -8.98 -5.72
C ARG A 56 -13.35 -7.79 -4.80
N ASP A 57 -13.93 -8.03 -3.63
CA ASP A 57 -14.23 -6.96 -2.67
C ASP A 57 -12.97 -6.47 -1.95
N ASN A 58 -12.06 -7.38 -1.58
CA ASN A 58 -10.77 -7.00 -1.00
C ASN A 58 -9.95 -6.14 -1.95
N ARG A 59 -9.86 -6.48 -3.25
CA ARG A 59 -9.12 -5.66 -4.23
C ARG A 59 -9.62 -4.23 -4.33
N LYS A 60 -10.92 -3.99 -4.14
CA LYS A 60 -11.46 -2.63 -4.13
C LYS A 60 -10.97 -1.86 -2.90
N LEU A 61 -11.01 -2.49 -1.73
CA LEU A 61 -10.54 -1.88 -0.49
C LEU A 61 -9.04 -1.63 -0.53
N GLU A 62 -8.27 -2.61 -1.00
CA GLU A 62 -6.83 -2.55 -1.19
C GLU A 62 -6.42 -1.41 -2.11
N PHE A 63 -7.14 -1.20 -3.22
CA PHE A 63 -6.90 -0.06 -4.09
C PHE A 63 -7.08 1.28 -3.36
N TRP A 64 -8.16 1.45 -2.61
CA TRP A 64 -8.42 2.70 -1.90
C TRP A 64 -7.41 2.94 -0.77
N SER A 65 -7.11 1.90 0.01
CA SER A 65 -6.18 2.01 1.13
C SER A 65 -4.75 2.27 0.66
N SER A 66 -4.27 1.56 -0.37
CA SER A 66 -2.93 1.77 -0.95
C SER A 66 -2.78 3.15 -1.57
N THR A 67 -3.78 3.61 -2.32
CA THR A 67 -3.77 4.96 -2.93
C THR A 67 -3.76 6.05 -1.87
N PHE A 68 -4.60 5.92 -0.84
CA PHE A 68 -4.64 6.86 0.27
C PHE A 68 -3.31 6.89 1.01
N ASN A 69 -2.73 5.72 1.32
CA ASN A 69 -1.45 5.62 2.00
C ASN A 69 -0.31 6.27 1.19
N LEU A 70 -0.23 6.00 -0.12
CA LEU A 70 0.74 6.65 -0.99
C LEU A 70 0.56 8.17 -0.99
N ALA A 71 -0.69 8.65 -1.10
CA ALA A 71 -0.98 10.08 -1.08
C ALA A 71 -0.52 10.74 0.23
N VAL A 72 -0.81 10.12 1.37
CA VAL A 72 -0.35 10.61 2.69
C VAL A 72 1.16 10.68 2.76
N ILE A 73 1.86 9.62 2.35
CA ILE A 73 3.34 9.58 2.33
C ILE A 73 3.89 10.70 1.44
N LEU A 74 3.35 10.87 0.23
CA LEU A 74 3.80 11.91 -0.69
C LEU A 74 3.56 13.32 -0.13
N ILE A 75 2.40 13.55 0.48
CA ILE A 75 2.09 14.84 1.14
C ILE A 75 3.07 15.08 2.29
N MET A 76 3.34 14.09 3.13
CA MET A 76 4.33 14.19 4.22
C MET A 76 5.72 14.53 3.71
N ILE A 77 6.14 13.96 2.57
CA ILE A 77 7.45 14.26 1.97
C ILE A 77 7.48 15.68 1.40
N ILE A 78 6.49 16.05 0.59
CA ILE A 78 6.49 17.32 -0.17
C ILE A 78 6.24 18.52 0.75
N ALA A 79 5.36 18.38 1.75
CA ALA A 79 5.06 19.44 2.71
C ALA A 79 6.06 19.50 3.88
N GLY A 80 7.06 18.60 3.93
CA GLY A 80 7.98 18.50 5.07
C GLY A 80 7.30 18.02 6.36
N GLY A 81 6.21 17.26 6.24
CA GLY A 81 5.41 16.76 7.37
C GLY A 81 6.21 15.94 8.38
N PHE A 82 7.23 15.19 7.95
CA PHE A 82 8.12 14.50 8.89
C PHE A 82 8.92 15.48 9.77
N ALA A 83 9.41 16.58 9.21
CA ALA A 83 10.10 17.61 10.00
C ALA A 83 9.13 18.30 10.96
N PHE A 84 7.90 18.57 10.52
CA PHE A 84 6.84 19.13 11.36
C PHE A 84 6.53 18.24 12.59
N VAL A 85 6.39 16.92 12.40
CA VAL A 85 6.13 15.99 13.50
C VAL A 85 7.35 15.88 14.43
N ASP A 86 8.58 15.90 13.90
CA ASP A 86 9.82 15.88 14.70
C ASP A 86 9.96 17.15 15.55
N GLU A 87 9.67 18.33 14.99
CA GLU A 87 9.65 19.59 15.74
C GLU A 87 8.60 19.58 16.85
N MET A 88 7.42 19.00 16.59
CA MET A 88 6.39 18.83 17.61
C MET A 88 6.88 17.93 18.75
N ALA A 89 7.55 16.80 18.45
CA ALA A 89 8.12 15.92 19.48
C ALA A 89 9.21 16.63 20.31
N ARG A 90 10.06 17.43 19.65
CA ARG A 90 11.09 18.26 20.32
C ARG A 90 10.52 19.36 21.20
N SER A 91 9.31 19.85 20.91
CA SER A 91 8.65 20.83 21.78
C SER A 91 8.23 20.26 23.14
N LEU A 92 8.07 18.93 23.23
CA LEU A 92 7.60 18.23 24.44
C LEU A 92 8.73 17.75 25.36
N SER A 93 9.94 17.54 24.83
CA SER A 93 11.10 17.12 25.63
C SER A 93 12.41 17.52 24.98
N SER A 94 13.42 17.77 25.81
CA SER A 94 14.81 17.95 25.38
C SER A 94 15.64 16.66 25.41
N ASN A 95 15.10 15.57 25.97
CA ASN A 95 15.79 14.29 26.03
C ASN A 95 15.58 13.52 24.72
N ILE A 96 16.68 13.17 24.06
CA ILE A 96 16.67 12.51 22.74
C ILE A 96 15.91 11.17 22.74
N VAL A 97 15.95 10.42 23.84
CA VAL A 97 15.26 9.13 23.96
C VAL A 97 13.75 9.34 24.02
N ILE A 98 13.30 10.37 24.74
CA ILE A 98 11.88 10.68 24.89
C ILE A 98 11.33 11.22 23.56
N ILE A 99 12.10 12.06 22.85
CA ILE A 99 11.72 12.56 21.53
C ILE A 99 11.48 11.40 20.56
N SER A 100 12.39 10.42 20.48
CA SER A 100 12.25 9.26 19.60
C SER A 100 11.13 8.28 19.99
N LEU A 101 10.62 8.32 21.22
CA LEU A 101 9.46 7.53 21.64
C LEU A 101 8.14 8.21 21.28
N ILE A 102 8.15 9.53 21.14
CA ILE A 102 6.96 10.34 20.82
C ILE A 102 6.77 10.44 19.31
N PHE A 103 7.87 10.60 18.56
CA PHE A 103 7.88 10.65 17.09
C PHE A 103 7.53 9.28 16.49
#